data_AF-A0A842MX93-F1
#
_entry.id   AF-A0A842MX93-F1
#
_cell.length_a   1.000
_cell.length_b   1.000
_cell.length_c   1.000
_cell.angle_alpha   90.00
_cell.angle_beta   90.00
_cell.angle_gamma   90.00
#
_symmetry.space_group_name_H-M   'P 1'
#
loop_
_entity.id
_entity.type
_entity.pdbx_description
1 polymer ?
#
loop_
_entity_poly.entity_id
_entity_poly.type
_entity_poly.pdbx_seq_one_letter_code
_entity_poly.pdbx_strand_id
1 'polypeptide(L)'
;RKIYGEFREKIRNWLALVNIYLLTDTIEVGGGTEQSLEALANFAESTKHLEDEKKSVLMPLTIVPYIGAALFTGTTILFLQFFTNMSTLGVSIAQVTLYRVLLTPLGLHTWILGLVTGKIVSGRVSAGFKHSILLTIVSILGIWSVSNLSVGGGI
;
A
#
# COMPACT_ATOMS: atom_id res chain seq x y z
N ARG A 1 30.34 11.04 22.12
CA ARG A 1 28.92 11.47 22.36
C ARG A 1 28.46 12.73 21.60
N LYS A 2 29.21 13.84 21.56
CA LYS A 2 28.76 15.11 20.93
C LYS A 2 28.48 14.98 19.41
N ILE A 3 29.34 14.25 18.68
CA ILE A 3 29.24 14.00 17.23
C ILE A 3 27.94 13.27 16.85
N TYR A 4 27.59 12.20 17.58
CA TYR A 4 26.32 11.48 17.35
C TYR A 4 25.09 12.35 17.62
N GLY A 5 25.13 13.18 18.67
CA GLY A 5 24.05 14.11 19.01
C GLY A 5 23.78 15.12 17.90
N GLU A 6 24.84 15.77 17.39
CA GLU A 6 24.74 16.74 16.29
C GLU A 6 24.28 16.09 14.97
N PHE A 7 24.70 14.85 14.70
CA PHE A 7 24.30 14.12 13.49
C PHE A 7 22.83 13.66 13.55
N ARG A 8 22.34 13.27 14.73
CA ARG A 8 20.94 12.89 14.97
C ARG A 8 19.97 14.06 14.76
N GLU A 9 20.39 15.29 15.05
CA GLU A 9 19.55 16.48 14.79
C GLU A 9 19.41 16.80 13.29
N LYS A 10 20.41 16.43 12.48
CA LYS A 10 20.44 16.75 11.04
C LYS A 10 19.90 15.63 10.14
N ILE A 11 20.07 14.37 10.51
CA ILE A 11 19.70 13.22 9.66
C ILE A 11 18.51 12.46 10.24
N ARG A 12 17.48 12.24 9.42
CA ARG A 12 16.27 11.48 9.77
C ARG A 12 16.27 10.03 9.29
N ASN A 13 17.30 9.60 8.57
CA ASN A 13 17.42 8.21 8.11
C ASN A 13 17.93 7.34 9.26
N TRP A 14 17.08 6.40 9.70
CA TRP A 14 17.40 5.44 10.77
C TRP A 14 18.68 4.64 10.48
N LEU A 15 18.85 4.14 9.25
CA LEU A 15 19.98 3.30 8.87
C LEU A 15 21.31 4.07 8.97
N ALA A 16 21.30 5.35 8.56
CA ALA A 16 22.46 6.23 8.68
C ALA A 16 22.81 6.52 10.15
N LEU A 17 21.80 6.70 11.01
CA LEU A 17 22.01 6.86 12.45
C LEU A 17 22.65 5.62 13.09
N VAL A 18 22.19 4.43 12.73
CA VAL A 18 22.75 3.16 13.25
C VAL A 18 24.21 2.99 12.79
N ASN A 19 24.51 3.26 11.51
CA ASN A 19 25.89 3.14 11.01
C ASN A 19 26.84 4.13 11.71
N ILE A 20 26.44 5.39 11.93
CA ILE A 20 27.25 6.36 12.67
C ILE A 20 27.36 6.03 14.16
N TYR A 21 26.31 5.47 14.75
CA TYR A 21 26.36 4.98 16.11
C TYR A 21 27.42 3.87 16.25
N LEU A 22 27.35 2.84 15.39
CA LEU A 22 28.30 1.72 15.38
C LEU A 22 29.73 2.20 15.10
N LEU A 23 29.91 3.14 14.17
CA LEU A 23 31.22 3.75 13.87
C LEU A 23 31.80 4.48 15.09
N THR A 24 30.99 5.27 15.78
CA THR A 24 31.43 6.02 16.96
C THR A 24 31.79 5.08 18.10
N ASP A 25 30.97 4.06 18.34
CA ASP A 25 31.18 3.07 19.41
C ASP A 25 32.45 2.25 19.17
N THR A 26 32.66 1.81 17.91
CA THR A 26 33.86 1.07 17.49
C THR A 26 35.13 1.88 17.71
N ILE A 27 35.11 3.19 17.46
CA ILE A 27 36.25 4.07 17.74
C ILE A 27 36.46 4.23 19.26
N GLU A 28 35.38 4.33 20.04
CA GLU A 28 35.42 4.56 21.49
C GLU A 28 35.97 3.35 22.28
N VAL A 29 35.68 2.12 21.84
CA VAL A 29 36.20 0.88 22.45
C VAL A 29 37.58 0.45 21.92
N GLY A 30 38.23 1.27 21.09
CA GLY A 30 39.55 0.98 20.52
C GLY A 30 39.54 0.04 19.31
N GLY A 31 38.36 -0.25 18.75
CA GLY A 31 38.18 -1.01 17.51
C GLY A 31 38.40 -0.20 16.24
N GLY A 32 38.95 1.02 16.30
CA GLY A 32 39.19 1.90 15.14
C GLY A 32 40.34 1.46 14.22
N THR A 33 40.62 0.16 14.13
CA THR A 33 41.62 -0.38 13.21
C THR A 33 41.14 -0.25 11.76
N GLU A 34 42.06 -0.17 10.80
CA GLU A 34 41.73 -0.11 9.37
C GLU A 34 40.76 -1.23 8.97
N GLN A 35 41.05 -2.44 9.42
CA GLN A 35 40.26 -3.64 9.11
C GLN A 35 38.83 -3.57 9.68
N SER A 36 38.64 -3.00 10.87
CA SER A 36 37.32 -2.82 11.48
C SER A 36 36.52 -1.70 10.82
N LEU A 37 37.18 -0.60 10.40
CA LEU A 37 36.54 0.48 9.66
C LEU A 37 36.11 0.03 8.26
N GLU A 38 36.96 -0.74 7.58
CA GLU A 38 36.66 -1.35 6.28
C GLU A 38 35.49 -2.34 6.40
N ALA A 39 35.46 -3.17 7.45
CA ALA A 39 34.33 -4.07 7.70
C ALA A 39 33.01 -3.31 7.91
N LEU A 40 33.02 -2.20 8.66
CA LEU A 40 31.84 -1.35 8.84
C LEU A 40 31.39 -0.68 7.55
N ALA A 41 32.33 -0.20 6.73
CA ALA A 41 32.03 0.39 5.43
C ALA A 41 31.36 -0.63 4.50
N ASN A 42 31.93 -1.84 4.41
CA ASN A 42 31.39 -2.95 3.63
C ASN A 42 30.00 -3.37 4.12
N PHE A 43 29.77 -3.39 5.43
CA PHE A 43 28.46 -3.67 6.01
C PHE A 43 27.43 -2.58 5.66
N ALA A 44 27.80 -1.31 5.78
CA ALA A 44 26.92 -0.18 5.45
C ALA A 44 26.54 -0.18 3.96
N GLU A 45 27.50 -0.45 3.08
CA GLU A 45 27.30 -0.56 1.64
C GLU A 45 26.41 -1.75 1.29
N SER A 46 26.71 -2.95 1.81
CA SER A 46 25.90 -4.15 1.60
C SER A 46 24.46 -3.95 2.06
N THR A 47 24.25 -3.32 3.23
CA THR A 47 22.92 -3.04 3.76
C THR A 47 22.15 -2.07 2.86
N LYS A 48 22.82 -1.05 2.30
CA LYS A 48 22.21 -0.12 1.36
C LYS A 48 21.80 -0.85 0.07
N HIS A 49 22.67 -1.68 -0.48
CA HIS A 49 22.38 -2.48 -1.67
C HIS A 49 21.18 -3.41 -1.45
N LEU A 50 21.11 -4.08 -0.29
CA LEU A 50 19.98 -4.93 0.06
C LEU A 50 18.66 -4.15 0.12
N GLU A 51 18.64 -2.93 0.66
CA GLU A 51 17.41 -2.13 0.72
C GLU A 51 16.98 -1.65 -0.68
N ASP A 52 17.94 -1.28 -1.53
CA ASP A 52 17.68 -0.88 -2.92
C ASP A 52 17.17 -2.07 -3.76
N GLU A 53 17.78 -3.25 -3.60
CA GLU A 53 17.35 -4.48 -4.26
C GLU A 53 15.95 -4.91 -3.81
N LYS A 54 15.70 -4.92 -2.49
CA LYS A 54 14.37 -5.19 -1.92
C LYS A 54 13.31 -4.26 -2.51
N LYS A 55 13.59 -2.96 -2.58
CA LYS A 55 12.65 -1.99 -3.17
C LYS A 55 12.39 -2.27 -4.65
N SER A 56 13.44 -2.61 -5.41
CA SER A 56 13.34 -2.96 -6.83
C SER A 56 12.47 -4.21 -7.04
N VAL A 57 12.69 -5.25 -6.23
CA VAL A 57 11.93 -6.52 -6.29
C VAL A 57 10.46 -6.31 -5.91
N LEU A 58 10.17 -5.41 -4.96
CA LEU A 58 8.80 -5.16 -4.49
C LEU A 58 8.00 -4.21 -5.38
N MET A 59 8.66 -3.35 -6.16
CA MET A 59 7.98 -2.36 -7.01
C MET A 59 7.01 -3.00 -8.03
N PRO A 60 7.37 -4.08 -8.76
CA PRO A 60 6.44 -4.77 -9.65
C PRO A 60 5.20 -5.35 -8.96
N LEU A 61 5.33 -5.76 -7.69
CA LEU A 61 4.24 -6.37 -6.93
C LEU A 61 3.10 -5.38 -6.61
N THR A 62 3.32 -4.08 -6.84
CA THR A 62 2.29 -3.03 -6.69
C THR A 62 1.07 -3.25 -7.54
N ILE A 63 1.20 -3.91 -8.70
CA ILE A 63 0.11 -4.04 -9.66
C ILE A 63 -0.99 -4.99 -9.17
N VAL A 64 -0.66 -5.93 -8.29
CA VAL A 64 -1.57 -6.97 -7.81
C VAL A 64 -2.79 -6.38 -7.07
N PRO A 65 -2.62 -5.48 -6.09
CA PRO A 65 -3.75 -4.78 -5.46
C PRO A 65 -4.65 -4.00 -6.44
N TYR A 66 -4.10 -3.43 -7.51
CA TYR A 66 -4.91 -2.72 -8.52
C TYR A 66 -5.82 -3.66 -9.28
N ILE A 67 -5.27 -4.80 -9.71
CA ILE A 67 -6.05 -5.86 -10.36
C ILE A 67 -7.12 -6.38 -9.39
N GLY A 68 -6.76 -6.61 -8.13
CA GLY A 68 -7.69 -7.05 -7.08
C GLY A 68 -8.85 -6.06 -6.87
N ALA A 69 -8.56 -4.76 -6.80
CA ALA A 69 -9.57 -3.72 -6.64
C ALA A 69 -10.52 -3.66 -7.86
N ALA A 70 -9.99 -3.79 -9.08
CA ALA A 70 -10.77 -3.82 -10.31
C ALA A 70 -11.67 -5.06 -10.38
N LEU A 71 -11.12 -6.24 -10.10
CA LEU A 71 -11.88 -7.49 -10.09
C LEU A 71 -12.98 -7.50 -9.02
N PHE A 72 -12.69 -7.03 -7.81
CA PHE A 72 -13.67 -6.96 -6.73
C PHE A 72 -14.82 -6.02 -7.10
N THR A 73 -14.50 -4.82 -7.60
CA THR A 73 -15.49 -3.84 -8.05
C THR A 73 -16.34 -4.39 -9.18
N GLY A 74 -15.71 -4.99 -10.20
CA GLY A 74 -16.42 -5.61 -11.32
C GLY A 74 -17.33 -6.76 -10.89
N THR A 75 -16.86 -7.64 -10.02
CA THR A 75 -17.65 -8.76 -9.50
C THR A 75 -18.87 -8.25 -8.70
N THR A 76 -18.68 -7.23 -7.86
CA THR A 76 -19.80 -6.62 -7.12
C THR A 76 -20.85 -6.01 -8.06
N ILE A 77 -20.42 -5.33 -9.13
CA ILE A 77 -21.32 -4.79 -10.16
C ILE A 77 -22.11 -5.91 -10.85
N LEU A 78 -21.44 -6.98 -11.28
CA LEU A 78 -22.08 -8.10 -11.95
C LEU A 78 -23.12 -8.77 -11.04
N PHE A 79 -22.80 -8.96 -9.76
CA PHE A 79 -23.77 -9.50 -8.81
C PHE A 79 -24.97 -8.57 -8.60
N LEU A 80 -24.75 -7.27 -8.47
CA LEU A 80 -25.86 -6.31 -8.35
C LEU A 80 -26.78 -6.38 -9.57
N GLN A 81 -26.23 -6.44 -10.79
CA GLN A 81 -27.04 -6.58 -12.01
C GLN A 81 -27.78 -7.92 -12.04
N PHE A 82 -27.11 -9.03 -11.73
CA PHE A 82 -27.73 -10.35 -11.72
C PHE A 82 -28.95 -10.43 -10.81
N PHE A 83 -28.83 -9.99 -9.56
CA PHE A 83 -29.94 -10.03 -8.60
C PHE A 83 -31.03 -9.01 -8.93
N THR A 84 -30.67 -7.85 -9.50
CA THR A 84 -31.67 -6.86 -9.94
C THR A 84 -32.51 -7.43 -11.08
N ASN A 85 -31.89 -8.06 -12.09
CA ASN A 85 -32.61 -8.74 -13.17
C ASN A 85 -33.52 -9.87 -12.65
N MET A 86 -33.08 -10.63 -11.64
CA MET A 86 -33.89 -11.69 -11.04
C MET A 86 -35.09 -11.13 -10.26
N SER A 87 -34.97 -9.93 -9.69
CA SER A 87 -36.09 -9.26 -9.03
C SER A 87 -37.18 -8.81 -9.99
N THR A 88 -36.81 -8.41 -11.22
CA THR A 88 -37.75 -8.09 -12.30
C THR A 88 -38.53 -9.31 -12.78
N LEU A 89 -37.98 -10.52 -12.64
CA LEU A 89 -38.62 -11.79 -13.00
C LEU A 89 -39.62 -12.31 -11.94
N GLY A 90 -40.01 -11.47 -10.96
CA GLY A 90 -41.03 -11.80 -9.96
C GLY A 90 -40.51 -12.44 -8.66
N VAL A 91 -39.18 -12.53 -8.49
CA VAL A 91 -38.57 -12.93 -7.21
C VAL A 91 -38.44 -11.71 -6.30
N SER A 92 -39.19 -11.67 -5.19
CA SER A 92 -39.11 -10.57 -4.22
C SER A 92 -37.74 -10.55 -3.52
N ILE A 93 -36.81 -9.73 -4.03
CA ILE A 93 -35.51 -9.46 -3.43
C ILE A 93 -35.55 -8.05 -2.83
N ALA A 94 -35.18 -7.91 -1.55
CA ALA A 94 -35.03 -6.60 -0.92
C ALA A 94 -33.79 -5.88 -1.50
N GLN A 95 -33.97 -5.18 -2.62
CA GLN A 95 -32.90 -4.49 -3.35
C GLN A 95 -32.10 -3.54 -2.43
N VAL A 96 -32.77 -2.78 -1.56
CA VAL A 96 -32.12 -1.86 -0.62
C VAL A 96 -31.13 -2.59 0.31
N THR A 97 -31.52 -3.77 0.83
CA THR A 97 -30.66 -4.58 1.68
C THR A 97 -29.48 -5.13 0.89
N LEU A 98 -29.69 -5.55 -0.35
CA LEU A 98 -28.64 -6.06 -1.24
C LEU A 98 -27.56 -5.00 -1.51
N TYR A 99 -27.98 -3.78 -1.91
CA TYR A 99 -27.04 -2.67 -2.12
C TYR A 99 -26.27 -2.35 -0.85
N ARG A 100 -26.93 -2.35 0.32
CA ARG A 100 -26.27 -2.07 1.60
C ARG A 100 -25.24 -3.12 1.98
N VAL A 101 -25.52 -4.40 1.74
CA VAL A 101 -24.61 -5.52 2.04
C VAL A 101 -23.42 -5.55 1.09
N LEU A 102 -23.60 -5.22 -0.19
CA LEU A 102 -22.54 -5.32 -1.20
C LEU A 102 -21.69 -4.04 -1.34
N LEU A 103 -22.30 -2.84 -1.27
CA LEU A 103 -21.58 -1.58 -1.50
C LEU A 103 -20.80 -1.09 -0.27
N THR A 104 -21.35 -1.27 0.95
CA THR A 104 -20.68 -0.84 2.19
C THR A 104 -19.28 -1.42 2.36
N PRO A 105 -19.05 -2.75 2.22
CA PRO A 105 -17.71 -3.32 2.35
C PRO A 105 -16.79 -3.00 1.17
N LEU A 106 -17.31 -2.68 -0.02
CA LEU A 106 -16.51 -2.39 -1.21
C LEU A 106 -15.64 -1.14 -1.04
N GLY A 107 -16.20 -0.06 -0.48
CA GLY A 107 -15.45 1.16 -0.19
C GLY A 107 -14.29 0.91 0.78
N LEU A 108 -14.53 0.12 1.83
CA LEU A 108 -13.50 -0.26 2.80
C LEU A 108 -12.45 -1.19 2.18
N HIS A 109 -12.86 -2.15 1.36
CA HIS A 109 -11.97 -3.11 0.73
C HIS A 109 -10.95 -2.43 -0.20
N THR A 110 -11.44 -1.54 -1.06
CA THR A 110 -10.61 -0.80 -2.03
C THR A 110 -9.66 0.17 -1.33
N TRP A 111 -10.10 0.79 -0.23
CA TRP A 111 -9.27 1.62 0.63
C TRP A 111 -8.12 0.82 1.28
N ILE A 112 -8.41 -0.34 1.85
CA ILE A 112 -7.43 -1.23 2.48
C ILE A 112 -6.41 -1.73 1.44
N LEU A 113 -6.86 -2.13 0.25
CA LEU A 113 -5.97 -2.56 -0.84
C LEU A 113 -4.96 -1.46 -1.22
N GLY A 114 -5.38 -0.20 -1.28
CA GLY A 114 -4.45 0.91 -1.52
C GLY A 114 -3.42 1.10 -0.40
N LEU A 115 -3.81 0.89 0.86
CA LEU A 115 -2.90 0.99 2.00
C LEU A 115 -1.87 -0.15 1.97
N VAL A 116 -2.34 -1.36 1.65
CA VAL A 116 -1.50 -2.55 1.48
C VAL A 116 -0.50 -2.33 0.35
N THR A 117 -0.92 -1.73 -0.78
CA THR A 117 -0.05 -1.42 -1.92
C THR A 117 1.17 -0.58 -1.50
N GLY A 118 0.94 0.51 -0.76
CA GLY A 118 2.05 1.34 -0.30
C GLY A 118 2.93 0.69 0.76
N LYS A 119 2.34 -0.17 1.61
CA LYS A 119 3.10 -0.96 2.60
C LYS A 119 4.05 -1.95 1.91
N ILE A 120 3.63 -2.57 0.81
CA ILE A 120 4.44 -3.54 0.06
C ILE A 120 5.71 -2.87 -0.50
N VAL A 121 5.60 -1.67 -1.08
CA VAL A 121 6.76 -1.01 -1.73
C VAL A 121 7.69 -0.34 -0.73
N SER A 122 7.10 0.40 0.21
CA SER A 122 7.85 1.36 1.04
C SER A 122 8.07 0.88 2.47
N GLY A 123 7.49 -0.26 2.84
CA GLY A 123 7.43 -0.74 4.22
C GLY A 123 6.53 0.10 5.15
N ARG A 124 5.95 1.21 4.66
CA ARG A 124 5.16 2.16 5.45
C ARG A 124 3.73 2.26 4.93
N VAL A 125 2.76 2.13 5.84
CA VAL A 125 1.33 2.30 5.52
C VAL A 125 1.03 3.71 4.98
N SER A 126 1.75 4.72 5.46
CA SER A 126 1.56 6.12 5.05
C SER A 126 1.81 6.37 3.56
N ALA A 127 2.67 5.58 2.91
CA ALA A 127 2.91 5.71 1.47
C ALA A 127 1.72 5.24 0.64
N GLY A 128 0.88 4.37 1.21
CA GLY A 128 -0.31 3.81 0.56
C GLY A 128 -1.47 4.79 0.48
N PHE A 129 -1.45 5.89 1.23
CA PHE A 129 -2.57 6.82 1.30
C PHE A 129 -2.96 7.41 -0.05
N LYS A 130 -1.97 7.76 -0.89
CA LYS A 130 -2.23 8.23 -2.27
C LYS A 130 -2.87 7.14 -3.13
N HIS A 131 -2.44 5.89 -2.96
CA HIS A 131 -2.95 4.73 -3.70
C HIS A 131 -4.38 4.39 -3.25
N SER A 132 -4.67 4.47 -1.94
CA SER A 132 -6.01 4.30 -1.38
C SER A 132 -7.01 5.31 -1.90
N ILE A 133 -6.66 6.60 -1.88
CA ILE A 133 -7.55 7.65 -2.39
C ILE A 133 -7.87 7.40 -3.87
N LEU A 134 -6.85 7.09 -4.68
CA LEU A 134 -7.02 6.84 -6.10
C LEU A 134 -7.93 5.64 -6.36
N LEU A 135 -7.68 4.50 -5.70
CA LEU A 135 -8.48 3.29 -5.87
C LEU A 135 -9.93 3.47 -5.41
N THR A 136 -10.16 4.19 -4.30
CA THR A 136 -11.51 4.47 -3.81
C THR A 136 -12.26 5.39 -4.78
N ILE A 137 -11.63 6.43 -5.35
CA ILE A 137 -12.26 7.28 -6.37
C ILE A 137 -12.64 6.47 -7.60
N VAL A 138 -11.73 5.63 -8.10
CA VAL A 138 -12.00 4.74 -9.26
C VAL A 138 -13.18 3.81 -8.97
N SER A 139 -13.27 3.27 -7.76
CA SER A 139 -14.36 2.38 -7.36
C SER A 139 -15.71 3.09 -7.29
N ILE A 140 -15.73 4.33 -6.76
CA ILE A 140 -16.93 5.18 -6.74
C ILE A 140 -17.36 5.53 -8.17
N LEU A 141 -16.41 5.89 -9.05
CA LEU A 141 -16.69 6.15 -10.46
C LEU A 141 -17.23 4.92 -11.19
N GLY A 142 -16.71 3.73 -10.88
CA GLY A 142 -17.24 2.47 -11.40
C GLY A 142 -18.70 2.25 -11.02
N ILE A 143 -19.03 2.47 -9.74
CA ILE A 143 -20.42 2.39 -9.25
C ILE A 143 -21.31 3.44 -9.93
N TRP A 144 -20.85 4.69 -10.03
CA TRP A 144 -21.59 5.77 -10.67
C TRP A 144 -21.87 5.49 -12.15
N SER A 145 -20.88 5.01 -12.89
CA SER A 145 -21.02 4.67 -14.31
C SER A 145 -22.09 3.60 -14.53
N VAL A 146 -22.11 2.57 -13.67
CA VAL A 146 -23.15 1.52 -13.68
C VAL A 146 -24.51 2.08 -13.29
N SER A 147 -24.59 2.95 -12.29
CA SER A 147 -25.85 3.58 -11.91
C SER A 147 -26.45 4.38 -13.08
N ASN A 148 -25.64 5.06 -13.88
CA ASN A 148 -26.13 5.82 -15.04
C ASN A 148 -26.50 4.91 -16.22
N LEU A 149 -25.74 3.82 -16.45
CA LEU A 149 -26.07 2.83 -17.48
C LEU A 149 -27.32 2.00 -17.12
N SER A 150 -27.53 1.71 -15.84
CA SER A 150 -28.70 0.99 -15.31
C SER A 150 -29.98 1.84 -15.31
N VAL A 151 -29.88 3.17 -15.18
CA VAL A 151 -31.04 4.08 -15.24
C VAL A 151 -31.51 4.30 -16.69
N GLY A 152 -30.68 3.95 -17.69
CA GLY A 152 -31.04 3.98 -19.11
C GLY A 152 -31.75 2.72 -19.63
N GLY A 153 -32.01 1.71 -18.78
CA GLY A 153 -32.60 0.43 -19.19
C GLY A 153 -33.83 0.03 -18.37
N GLY A 154 -34.97 0.69 -18.65
CA GLY A 154 -36.36 0.23 -18.37
C GLY A 154 -36.77 0.14 -16.90
N ILE A 155 -37.83 0.81 -16.40
CA ILE A 155 -39.25 0.44 -16.62
C ILE A 155 -39.48 -0.95 -17.22
#